data_AF-A0ABD4XKZ9-F1
#
_entry.id   AF-A0ABD4XKZ9-F1
#
_cell.length_a   1.000
_cell.length_b   1.000
_cell.length_c   1.000
_cell.angle_alpha   90.00
_cell.angle_beta   90.00
_cell.angle_gamma   90.00
#
_symmetry.space_group_name_H-M   'P 1'
#
loop_
_entity.id
_entity.type
_entity.pdbx_description
1 polymer ?
#
loop_
_entity_poly.entity_id
_entity_poly.type
_entity_poly.pdbx_seq_one_letter_code
_entity_poly.pdbx_strand_id
1 'polypeptide(L)' 'MERDYAQEFMERNFFTPDTLKKPVGNDLFGYSLVEGDEVFVYQDSYLLIEKMKKTQIEMAKLMKLERRTL' A
#
# COMPACT_ATOMS: atom_id res chain seq x y z
N MET A 1 -35.21 -4.23 17.36
CA MET A 1 -33.73 -4.28 17.36
C MET A 1 -33.29 -2.89 16.95
N GLU A 2 -33.14 -2.00 17.92
CA GLU A 2 -32.63 -0.64 17.67
C GLU A 2 -31.20 -0.79 17.17
N ARG A 3 -30.93 -0.31 15.96
CA ARG A 3 -29.55 -0.24 15.46
C ARG A 3 -28.84 0.78 16.32
N ASP A 4 -27.75 0.38 16.95
CA ASP A 4 -26.96 1.26 17.80
C ASP A 4 -26.22 2.28 16.91
N TYR A 5 -26.91 3.38 16.63
CA TYR A 5 -26.39 4.48 15.84
C TYR A 5 -25.11 5.07 16.42
N ALA A 6 -24.89 4.94 17.73
CA ALA A 6 -23.65 5.39 18.36
C ALA A 6 -22.48 4.48 17.98
N GLN A 7 -22.70 3.16 17.92
CA GLN A 7 -21.69 2.21 17.46
C GLN A 7 -21.32 2.42 15.99
N GLU A 8 -22.29 2.57 15.08
CA GLU A 8 -22.01 2.85 13.67
C GLU A 8 -21.28 4.19 13.46
N PHE A 9 -21.63 5.22 14.26
CA PHE A 9 -20.94 6.50 14.20
C PHE A 9 -19.49 6.38 14.70
N MET A 10 -19.23 5.60 15.75
CA MET A 10 -17.89 5.36 16.27
C MET A 10 -17.03 4.59 15.28
N GLU A 11 -17.55 3.51 14.68
CA GLU A 11 -16.83 2.71 13.68
C GLU A 11 -16.45 3.52 12.43
N ARG A 12 -17.28 4.49 12.03
CA ARG A 12 -17.03 5.33 10.85
C ARG A 12 -16.16 6.56 11.11
N ASN A 13 -16.19 7.11 12.33
CA ASN A 13 -15.58 8.42 12.62
C ASN A 13 -14.39 8.37 13.60
N PHE A 14 -14.16 7.24 14.28
CA PHE A 14 -12.98 7.06 15.12
C PHE A 14 -11.96 6.14 14.44
N PHE A 15 -10.67 6.43 14.66
CA PHE A 15 -9.56 5.56 14.25
C PHE A 15 -9.72 4.18 14.88
N THR A 16 -10.33 3.24 14.16
CA THR A 16 -10.33 1.82 14.49
C THR A 16 -8.97 1.26 14.06
N PRO A 17 -8.13 0.74 14.98
CA PRO A 17 -6.81 0.19 14.65
C PRO A 17 -6.84 -0.88 13.56
N ASP A 18 -7.97 -1.58 13.40
CA ASP A 18 -8.19 -2.60 12.39
C ASP A 18 -8.33 -2.04 10.96
N THR A 19 -8.58 -0.73 10.80
CA THR A 19 -8.61 -0.06 9.49
C THR A 19 -7.25 0.49 9.07
N LEU A 20 -6.28 0.57 9.99
CA LEU A 20 -4.92 0.93 9.66
C LEU A 20 -4.26 -0.28 9.00
N LYS A 21 -4.13 -0.21 7.66
CA LYS A 21 -3.38 -1.21 6.91
C LYS A 21 -2.01 -1.39 7.56
N LYS A 22 -1.74 -2.60 8.04
CA LYS A 22 -0.49 -2.89 8.75
C LYS A 22 0.67 -2.85 7.75
N PRO A 23 1.79 -2.18 8.09
CA PRO A 23 2.96 -2.18 7.23
C PRO A 23 3.52 -3.60 7.12
N VAL A 24 3.70 -4.07 5.88
CA VAL A 24 4.32 -5.37 5.57
C VAL A 24 5.84 -5.26 5.42
N GLY A 25 6.35 -4.04 5.24
CA GLY A 25 7.77 -3.75 5.11
C GLY A 25 8.00 -2.34 4.58
N ASN A 26 9.21 -2.08 4.08
CA ASN A 26 9.54 -0.85 3.38
C ASN A 26 10.08 -1.17 1.98
N ASP A 27 9.87 -0.25 1.05
CA ASP A 27 10.48 -0.30 -0.28
C ASP A 27 11.97 0.11 -0.23
N LEU A 28 12.66 0.00 -1.36
CA LEU A 28 14.10 0.30 -1.45
C LEU A 28 14.46 1.75 -1.04
N PHE A 29 13.51 2.68 -1.11
CA PHE A 29 13.70 4.09 -0.76
C PHE A 29 13.20 4.43 0.65
N GLY A 30 12.70 3.43 1.39
CA GLY A 30 12.21 3.59 2.76
C GLY A 30 10.73 3.95 2.87
N TYR A 31 9.95 3.88 1.78
CA TYR A 31 8.51 4.07 1.86
C TYR A 31 7.84 2.82 2.45
N SER A 32 6.92 3.03 3.39
CA SER A 32 6.15 1.94 3.97
C SER A 32 5.31 1.25 2.90
N LEU A 33 5.36 -0.08 2.90
CA LEU A 33 4.54 -0.95 2.07
C LEU A 33 3.40 -1.50 2.91
N VAL A 34 2.20 -1.54 2.36
CA VAL A 34 1.02 -2.11 2.99
C VAL A 34 0.35 -3.14 2.07
N GLU A 35 -0.48 -4.01 2.64
CA GLU A 35 -1.26 -4.96 1.84
C GLU A 35 -2.13 -4.24 0.79
N GLY A 36 -2.12 -4.79 -0.42
CA GLY A 36 -2.77 -4.24 -1.60
C GLY A 36 -1.96 -3.20 -2.38
N ASP A 37 -0.76 -2.83 -1.92
CA ASP A 37 0.10 -1.94 -2.69
C ASP A 37 0.59 -2.61 -3.98
N GLU A 38 0.66 -1.83 -5.05
CA GLU A 38 1.30 -2.25 -6.28
C GLU A 38 2.79 -1.90 -6.27
N VAL A 39 3.62 -2.90 -6.53
CA VAL A 39 5.07 -2.78 -6.49
C VAL A 39 5.72 -3.34 -7.74
N PHE A 40 6.90 -2.84 -8.07
CA PHE A 40 7.84 -3.56 -8.93
C PHE A 40 8.80 -4.39 -8.06
N VAL A 41 9.07 -5.63 -8.49
CA VAL A 41 10.10 -6.48 -7.89
C VAL A 41 11.44 -6.11 -8.52
N TYR A 42 12.42 -5.74 -7.69
CA TYR A 42 13.78 -5.45 -8.13
C TYR A 42 14.76 -6.17 -7.23
N GLN A 43 15.46 -7.16 -7.80
CA GLN A 43 16.31 -8.09 -7.04
C GLN A 43 15.46 -8.73 -5.93
N ASP A 44 15.86 -8.58 -4.65
CA ASP A 44 15.15 -9.10 -3.48
C ASP A 44 14.38 -8.01 -2.72
N SER A 45 14.08 -6.89 -3.37
CA SER A 45 13.37 -5.75 -2.79
C SER A 45 12.17 -5.32 -3.64
N TYR A 46 11.33 -4.47 -3.05
CA TYR A 46 10.18 -3.84 -3.71
C TYR A 46 10.43 -2.36 -3.99
N LEU A 47 9.75 -1.86 -5.03
CA LEU A 47 9.67 -0.44 -5.38
C LEU A 47 8.19 -0.04 -5.44
N LEU A 48 7.76 0.87 -4.56
CA LEU A 48 6.35 1.26 -4.46
C LEU A 48 5.92 2.13 -5.65
N ILE A 49 5.02 1.62 -6.49
CA ILE A 49 4.63 2.28 -7.75
C ILE A 49 3.98 3.64 -7.51
N GLU A 50 3.17 3.79 -6.46
CA GLU A 50 2.48 5.04 -6.14
C GLU A 50 3.44 6.21 -5.91
N LYS A 51 4.65 5.94 -5.38
CA LYS A 51 5.65 6.97 -5.06
C LYS A 51 6.65 7.20 -6.20
N MET A 52 6.57 6.45 -7.30
CA MET A 52 7.46 6.58 -8.43
C MET A 52 7.04 7.69 -9.39
N LYS A 53 8.02 8.41 -9.93
CA LYS A 53 7.83 9.34 -11.06
C LYS A 53 7.54 8.56 -12.34
N LYS A 54 6.85 9.19 -13.30
CA LYS A 54 6.57 8.60 -14.63
C LYS A 54 7.81 8.04 -15.32
N THR A 55 8.92 8.78 -15.30
CA THR A 55 10.20 8.35 -15.89
C THR A 55 10.78 7.10 -15.22
N GLN A 56 10.59 6.94 -13.90
CA GLN A 56 11.03 5.75 -13.18
C GLN A 56 10.15 4.54 -13.52
N ILE A 57 8.84 4.75 -13.70
CA ILE A 57 7.90 3.70 -14.13
C ILE A 57 8.21 3.26 -15.57
N GLU A 58 8.51 4.20 -16.47
CA GLU A 58 8.94 3.89 -17.83
C GLU A 58 10.24 3.09 -17.84
N MET A 59 11.23 3.47 -17.01
CA MET A 59 12.46 2.70 -16.86
C MET A 59 12.20 1.29 -16.33
N ALA A 60 11.36 1.13 -15.31
CA ALA A 60 10.99 -0.18 -14.78
C ALA A 60 10.34 -1.07 -15.84
N LYS A 61 9.51 -0.50 -16.72
CA LYS A 61 8.92 -1.21 -17.87
C LYS A 61 9.97 -1.61 -18.91
N LEU A 62 10.91 -0.71 -19.24
CA LEU A 62 12.01 -1.01 -20.17
C LEU A 62 12.92 -2.13 -19.64
N MET A 63 13.15 -2.15 -18.33
CA MET A 63 13.88 -3.21 -17.62
C MET A 63 13.07 -4.50 -17.44
N LYS A 64 11.79 -4.50 -17.82
CA LYS A 64 10.85 -5.62 -17.68
C LYS A 64 10.74 -6.14 -16.24
N LEU A 65 10.72 -5.23 -15.27
CA LEU A 65 10.51 -5.61 -13.86
C LEU A 65 9.13 -6.24 -13.67
N GLU A 66 9.06 -7.27 -12.83
CA GLU A 66 7.78 -7.90 -12.47
C GLU A 66 6.94 -6.91 -11.67
N ARG A 67 5.66 -6.76 -12.05
CA ARG A 67 4.68 -6.03 -11.25
C ARG A 67 3.89 -7.02 -10.40
N ARG A 68 3.78 -6.73 -9.12
CA ARG A 68 3.07 -7.56 -8.13
C ARG A 68 2.20 -6.68 -7.24
N THR A 69 1.12 -7.27 -6.73
CA THR A 69 0.33 -6.71 -5.62
C THR A 69 0.75 -7.43 -4.34
N LEU A 70 1.11 -6.68 -3.32
CA LEU A 70 1.48 -7.20 -2.00
C LEU A 70 0.26 -7.67 -1.21
#